data_AF-A0A7J9VI79-F1
#
_entry.id   AF-A0A7J9VI79-F1
#
_cell.length_a   1.000
_cell.length_b   1.000
_cell.length_c   1.000
_cell.angle_alpha   90.00
_cell.angle_beta   90.00
_cell.angle_gamma   90.00
#
_symmetry.space_group_name_H-M   'P 1'
#
loop_
_entity.id
_entity.type
_entity.pdbx_description
1 polymer ?
#
loop_
_entity_poly.entity_id
_entity_poly.type
_entity_poly.pdbx_seq_one_letter_code
_entity_poly.pdbx_strand_id
1 'polypeptide(L)'
;MPRAVPAARSRRGWATVRVALAGKGGAGKTSIAATLARVLSRSGRSTVAVDADSNPNLAAALGIPSEQASAAVALPTTLLSRRLTGPALVVPVEEVLARH
;
A
#
# COMPACT_ATOMS: atom_id res chain seq x y z
N MET A 1 -19.48 16.01 1.87
CA MET A 1 -18.56 16.68 0.94
C MET A 1 -17.22 15.95 0.95
N PRO A 2 -16.73 15.39 -0.17
CA PRO A 2 -15.39 14.83 -0.21
C PRO A 2 -14.38 15.97 -0.11
N ARG A 3 -13.47 15.87 0.87
CA ARG A 3 -12.44 16.87 1.14
C ARG A 3 -11.41 16.80 0.01
N ALA A 4 -11.12 17.94 -0.63
CA ALA A 4 -10.14 18.03 -1.70
C ALA A 4 -8.79 17.46 -1.25
N VAL A 5 -8.24 16.51 -2.02
CA VAL A 5 -6.89 15.99 -1.84
C VAL A 5 -5.92 17.12 -2.24
N PRO A 6 -5.03 17.61 -1.37
CA PRO A 6 -4.16 18.72 -1.69
C PRO A 6 -3.20 18.36 -2.84
N ALA A 7 -3.08 19.27 -3.82
CA ALA A 7 -2.14 19.16 -4.93
C ALA A 7 -0.71 18.90 -4.44
N ALA A 8 0.00 18.03 -5.16
CA ALA A 8 1.33 17.54 -4.86
C ALA A 8 2.33 18.68 -4.62
N ARG A 9 2.53 19.04 -3.34
CA ARG A 9 3.65 19.89 -2.92
C ARG A 9 4.95 19.16 -3.23
N SER A 10 5.92 19.87 -3.82
CA SER A 10 7.25 19.35 -4.16
C SER A 10 7.93 18.73 -2.93
N ARG A 11 8.02 17.39 -2.90
CA ARG A 11 8.63 16.63 -1.80
C ARG A 11 10.12 16.40 -2.06
N ARG A 12 10.96 17.44 -1.96
CA ARG A 12 12.37 17.18 -1.62
C ARG A 12 12.42 16.82 -0.14
N GLY A 13 12.82 15.58 0.18
CA GLY A 13 13.23 15.19 1.54
C GLY A 13 12.17 14.51 2.42
N TRP A 14 11.38 13.57 1.89
CA TRP A 14 10.67 12.64 2.77
C TRP A 14 11.53 11.42 2.99
N ALA A 15 12.03 11.24 4.22
CA ALA A 15 12.44 9.92 4.66
C ALA A 15 11.18 9.05 4.75
N THR A 16 10.79 8.45 3.62
CA THR A 16 9.68 7.49 3.57
C THR A 16 10.09 6.27 4.41
N VAL A 17 9.51 6.15 5.61
CA VAL A 17 9.68 4.95 6.44
C VAL A 17 8.97 3.80 5.75
N ARG A 18 9.73 2.80 5.33
CA ARG A 18 9.22 1.56 4.72
C ARG A 18 9.28 0.46 5.77
N VAL A 19 8.14 -0.18 6.04
CA VAL A 19 8.03 -1.30 6.98
C VAL A 19 7.63 -2.54 6.21
N ALA A 20 8.46 -3.58 6.28
CA ALA A 20 8.16 -4.90 5.74
C ALA A 20 7.95 -5.88 6.90
N LEU A 21 6.85 -6.65 6.86
CA LEU A 21 6.56 -7.67 7.86
C LEU A 21 6.86 -9.05 7.29
N ALA A 22 7.81 -9.75 7.91
CA ALA A 22 8.21 -11.11 7.54
C ALA A 22 7.88 -12.12 8.65
N GLY A 23 7.74 -13.40 8.29
CA GLY A 23 7.41 -14.48 9.23
C GLY A 23 6.62 -15.61 8.58
N LYS A 24 6.51 -16.75 9.29
CA LYS A 24 5.79 -17.95 8.82
C LYS A 24 4.31 -17.71 8.49
N GLY A 25 3.69 -18.67 7.80
CA GLY A 25 2.24 -18.71 7.62
C GLY A 25 1.52 -18.67 8.98
N GLY A 26 0.46 -17.87 9.09
CA GLY A 26 -0.30 -17.72 10.34
C GLY A 26 0.36 -16.89 11.44
N ALA A 27 1.53 -16.29 11.24
CA ALA A 27 2.21 -15.46 12.25
C ALA A 27 1.53 -14.10 12.56
N GLY A 28 0.35 -13.82 12.00
CA GLY A 28 -0.39 -12.57 12.24
C GLY A 28 0.08 -11.35 11.44
N LYS A 29 0.95 -11.53 10.43
CA LYS A 29 1.54 -10.43 9.63
C LYS A 29 0.48 -9.48 9.07
N THR A 30 -0.57 -10.01 8.44
CA THR A 30 -1.65 -9.20 7.84
C THR A 30 -2.43 -8.42 8.90
N SER A 31 -2.68 -9.03 10.06
CA SER A 31 -3.35 -8.35 11.19
C SER A 31 -2.50 -7.21 11.75
N ILE A 32 -1.19 -7.42 11.87
CA ILE A 32 -0.25 -6.39 12.30
C ILE A 32 -0.16 -5.27 11.25
N ALA A 33 -0.06 -5.61 9.97
CA ALA A 33 -0.05 -4.64 8.86
C ALA A 33 -1.31 -3.75 8.88
N ALA A 34 -2.49 -4.36 8.97
CA ALA A 34 -3.76 -3.64 9.01
C ALA A 34 -3.88 -2.74 10.25
N THR A 35 -3.41 -3.23 11.41
CA THR A 35 -3.43 -2.45 12.65
C THR A 35 -2.49 -1.25 12.57
N LEU A 36 -1.25 -1.47 12.12
CA LEU A 36 -0.28 -0.40 11.91
C LEU A 36 -0.82 0.64 10.92
N ALA A 37 -1.37 0.19 9.80
CA ALA A 37 -1.97 1.08 8.81
C ALA A 37 -3.10 1.92 9.41
N ARG A 38 -4.02 1.32 10.17
CA ARG A 38 -5.11 2.04 10.85
C ARG A 38 -4.58 3.06 11.85
N VAL A 39 -3.63 2.69 12.70
CA VAL A 39 -3.07 3.57 13.73
C VAL A 39 -2.32 4.75 13.10
N LEU A 40 -1.47 4.49 12.12
CA LEU A 40 -0.70 5.54 11.45
C LEU A 40 -1.63 6.50 10.69
N SER A 41 -2.60 5.99 9.94
CA SER A 41 -3.59 6.82 9.24
C SER A 41 -4.40 7.68 10.21
N ARG A 42 -4.89 7.10 11.32
CA ARG A 42 -5.62 7.85 12.36
C ARG A 42 -4.75 8.91 13.05
N SER A 43 -3.44 8.72 13.11
CA SER A 43 -2.49 9.73 13.61
C SER A 43 -2.19 10.86 12.60
N GLY A 44 -2.87 10.90 11.46
CA GLY A 44 -2.68 11.92 10.42
C GLY A 44 -1.52 11.65 9.46
N ARG A 45 -0.92 10.45 9.50
CA ARG A 45 0.16 10.09 8.58
C ARG A 45 -0.40 9.60 7.25
N SER A 46 0.17 10.10 6.15
CA SER A 46 -0.04 9.54 4.82
C SER A 46 0.48 8.11 4.79
N THR A 47 -0.44 7.15 4.84
CA THR A 47 -0.11 5.74 5.01
C THR A 47 -0.60 4.94 3.82
N VAL A 48 0.29 4.12 3.26
CA VAL A 48 -0.01 3.18 2.20
C VAL A 48 0.25 1.79 2.75
N ALA A 49 -0.73 0.91 2.63
CA ALA A 49 -0.61 -0.48 3.01
C ALA A 49 -0.70 -1.33 1.73
N VAL A 50 0.26 -2.23 1.57
CA VAL A 50 0.37 -3.11 0.39
C VAL A 50 0.34 -4.55 0.87
N ASP A 51 -0.47 -5.37 0.22
CA ASP A 51 -0.46 -6.83 0.41
C ASP A 51 0.43 -7.45 -0.68
N ALA A 52 1.40 -8.25 -0.26
CA ALA A 52 2.29 -8.98 -1.17
C ALA A 52 2.03 -10.49 -1.10
N ASP A 53 0.96 -10.92 -0.42
CA ASP A 53 0.55 -12.32 -0.36
C ASP A 53 -0.16 -12.74 -1.66
N SER A 54 0.07 -13.99 -2.06
CA SER A 54 -0.65 -14.67 -3.13
C SER A 54 -2.16 -14.79 -2.89
N ASN A 55 -2.58 -14.82 -1.61
CA ASN A 55 -3.98 -14.77 -1.20
C ASN A 55 -4.19 -13.50 -0.35
N PRO A 56 -4.47 -12.34 -0.97
CA PRO A 56 -4.48 -11.06 -0.28
C PRO A 56 -5.66 -10.97 0.69
N ASN A 57 -5.36 -10.65 1.94
CA ASN A 57 -6.33 -10.56 3.04
C ASN A 57 -6.32 -9.18 3.74
N LEU A 58 -5.47 -8.25 3.28
CA LEU A 58 -5.33 -6.94 3.90
C LEU A 58 -6.61 -6.10 3.87
N ALA A 59 -7.35 -6.11 2.77
CA ALA A 59 -8.61 -5.36 2.66
C ALA A 59 -9.64 -5.81 3.72
N ALA A 60 -9.82 -7.12 3.85
CA ALA A 60 -10.66 -7.71 4.89
C ALA A 60 -10.16 -7.35 6.30
N ALA A 61 -8.85 -7.47 6.55
CA ALA A 61 -8.25 -7.12 7.84
C ALA A 61 -8.41 -5.62 8.21
N LEU A 62 -8.45 -4.73 7.21
CA LEU A 62 -8.75 -3.31 7.37
C LEU A 62 -10.25 -3.04 7.64
N GLY A 63 -11.13 -3.99 7.36
CA GLY A 63 -12.59 -3.85 7.48
C GLY A 63 -13.24 -3.25 6.23
N ILE A 64 -12.59 -3.37 5.07
CA ILE A 64 -13.16 -2.93 3.78
C ILE A 64 -14.16 -3.99 3.31
N PRO A 65 -15.43 -3.62 3.03
CA PRO A 65 -16.43 -4.54 2.48
C PRO A 65 -15.95 -5.20 1.18
N SER A 66 -16.34 -6.45 0.96
CA SER A 66 -15.92 -7.24 -0.21
C SER A 66 -16.28 -6.57 -1.54
N GLU A 67 -17.42 -5.90 -1.60
CA GLU A 67 -17.90 -5.17 -2.79
C GLU A 67 -17.02 -3.96 -3.11
N GLN A 68 -16.48 -3.30 -2.08
CA GLN A 68 -15.55 -2.18 -2.26
C GLN A 68 -14.16 -2.68 -2.63
N ALA A 69 -13.74 -3.80 -2.03
CA ALA A 69 -12.45 -4.42 -2.32
C ALA A 69 -12.40 -4.95 -3.77
N SER A 70 -13.49 -5.55 -4.26
CA SER A 70 -13.57 -6.05 -5.64
C SER A 70 -13.67 -4.94 -6.70
N ALA A 71 -14.19 -3.77 -6.32
CA ALA A 71 -14.24 -2.59 -7.18
C ALA A 71 -12.88 -1.84 -7.25
N ALA A 72 -11.90 -2.21 -6.41
CA ALA A 72 -10.58 -1.59 -6.45
C ALA A 72 -9.87 -1.89 -7.77
N VAL A 73 -9.26 -0.85 -8.36
CA VAL A 73 -8.49 -0.99 -9.61
C VAL A 73 -7.26 -1.84 -9.33
N ALA A 74 -7.14 -2.97 -10.02
CA ALA A 74 -5.94 -3.79 -9.95
C ALA A 74 -4.73 -3.01 -10.49
N LEU A 75 -3.62 -3.04 -9.75
CA LEU A 75 -2.37 -2.45 -10.22
C LEU A 75 -1.86 -3.27 -11.42
N PRO A 76 -1.53 -2.62 -12.55
CA PRO A 76 -1.09 -3.35 -13.72
C PRO A 76 0.28 -3.97 -13.49
N THR A 77 0.46 -5.20 -13.96
CA THR A 77 1.73 -5.95 -13.83
C THR A 77 2.90 -5.27 -14.55
N THR A 78 2.61 -4.35 -15.47
CA THR A 78 3.60 -3.49 -16.13
C THR A 78 4.34 -2.58 -15.16
N LEU A 79 3.80 -2.32 -13.96
CA LEU A 79 4.51 -1.59 -12.92
C LEU A 79 5.71 -2.35 -12.37
N LEU A 80 5.79 -3.67 -12.59
CA LEU A 80 6.89 -4.52 -12.12
C LEU A 80 7.92 -4.74 -13.23
N SER A 81 9.16 -4.32 -12.96
CA SER A 81 10.32 -4.64 -13.79
C SER A 81 10.73 -6.10 -13.55
N ARG A 82 10.95 -6.86 -14.62
CA ARG A 82 11.56 -8.20 -14.60
C ARG A 82 13.08 -8.13 -14.86
N ARG A 83 13.77 -7.15 -14.27
CA ARG A 83 15.23 -7.05 -14.42
C ARG A 83 15.93 -8.23 -13.73
N LEU A 84 17.07 -8.65 -14.26
CA LEU A 84 17.90 -9.74 -13.72
C LEU A 84 18.44 -9.45 -12.31
N THR A 85 18.33 -8.21 -11.83
CA THR A 85 18.68 -7.78 -10.47
C THR A 85 17.53 -7.94 -9.46
N GLY A 86 16.39 -8.48 -9.89
CA GLY A 86 15.20 -8.72 -9.06
C GLY A 86 14.02 -7.78 -9.38
N PRO A 87 12.82 -8.08 -8.83
CA PRO A 87 11.62 -7.28 -9.06
C PRO A 87 11.79 -5.87 -8.48
N ALA A 88 11.47 -4.86 -9.28
CA ALA A 88 11.47 -3.45 -8.87
C ALA A 88 10.32 -2.73 -9.54
N LEU A 89 9.83 -1.62 -8.97
CA LEU A 89 8.88 -0.77 -9.69
C LEU A 89 9.56 -0.10 -10.88
N VAL A 90 8.89 -0.04 -12.04
CA VAL A 90 9.41 0.64 -13.25
C VAL A 90 9.34 2.17 -13.15
N VAL A 91 8.53 2.67 -12.22
CA VAL A 91 8.40 4.09 -11.87
C VAL A 91 8.49 4.26 -10.34
N PRO A 92 8.81 5.45 -9.83
CA PRO A 92 8.81 5.71 -8.39
C PRO A 92 7.45 5.39 -7.74
N VAL A 93 7.46 4.94 -6.48
CA VAL A 93 6.22 4.59 -5.76
C VAL A 93 5.30 5.81 -5.62
N GLU A 94 5.85 7.01 -5.52
CA GLU A 94 5.12 8.26 -5.44
C GLU A 94 4.29 8.52 -6.70
N GLU A 95 4.80 8.11 -7.87
CA GLU A 95 4.09 8.23 -9.15
C GLU A 95 2.96 7.20 -9.27
N VAL A 96 3.19 5.98 -8.76
CA VAL A 96 2.13 4.96 -8.68
C VAL A 96 0.96 5.47 -7.84
N LEU A 97 1.24 6.02 -6.66
CA LEU A 97 0.24 6.55 -5.72
C LEU A 97 -0.48 7.81 -6.22
N ALA A 98 0.10 8.54 -7.17
CA ALA A 98 -0.55 9.69 -7.78
C ALA A 98 -1.54 9.31 -8.89
N ARG A 99 -1.41 8.09 -9.44
CA ARG A 99 -2.20 7.60 -10.58
C ARG A 99 -3.28 6.59 -10.19
N HIS A 100 -3.12 5.93 -9.05
CA HIS A 100 -3.97 4.84 -8.55
C HIS A 100 -4.31 5.08 -7.09
#